data_AF-A0A6S7KKS2-F1
#
_entry.id   AF-A0A6S7KKS2-F1
#
_cell.length_a   1.000
_cell.length_b   1.000
_cell.length_c   1.000
_cell.angle_alpha   90.00
_cell.angle_beta   90.00
_cell.angle_gamma   90.00
#
_symmetry.space_group_name_H-M   'P 1'
#
loop_
_entity.id
_entity.type
_entity.pdbx_description
1 polymer ?
#
loop_
_entity_poly.entity_id
_entity_poly.type
_entity_poly.pdbx_seq_one_letter_code
_entity_poly.pdbx_strand_id
1 'polypeptide(L)'
;VISVGAVASALQTNPDASVFWRRCEPGDLVHQSEAATAATNSAHRIVVDSRVDPSTNRRHGYQWMRSQWVSRWQKSNEYRQTKYWFPEPVPELSAQILRKSRDDFGLRVQFLTGHGWLQRHKWIVKESEDDSCRLCRDGPEEPYHLFMECSSLASDRRNILGMSRTSIGDWSIRELDRFLDLPLVRNLHESLPPTAESRTPGAPSGASPLGSPAQEHG
;
A
#
# COMPACT_ATOMS: atom_id res chain seq x y z
N VAL A 1 -7.74 6.44 26.01
CA VAL A 1 -6.86 7.62 25.85
C VAL A 1 -6.75 8.31 27.19
N ILE A 2 -5.74 7.95 28.00
CA ILE A 2 -5.44 8.72 29.21
C ILE A 2 -4.55 9.88 28.75
N SER A 3 -5.00 11.10 29.03
CA SER A 3 -4.26 12.32 28.74
C SER A 3 -2.87 12.24 29.37
N VAL A 4 -1.84 12.56 28.59
CA VAL A 4 -0.43 12.62 29.02
C VAL A 4 -0.25 13.47 30.30
N GLY A 5 -1.19 14.40 30.56
CA GLY A 5 -1.20 15.22 31.78
C GLY A 5 -1.47 14.46 33.09
N ALA A 6 -2.20 13.36 33.08
CA ALA A 6 -2.54 12.64 34.32
C ALA A 6 -1.36 11.86 34.91
N VAL A 7 -0.47 11.34 34.06
CA VAL A 7 0.73 10.59 34.48
C VAL A 7 1.80 11.52 35.06
N ALA A 8 1.91 12.73 34.52
CA ALA A 8 2.86 13.73 35.01
C ALA A 8 2.51 14.22 36.43
N SER A 9 1.21 14.34 36.76
CA SER A 9 0.77 14.80 38.07
C SER A 9 1.00 13.78 39.19
N ALA A 10 0.95 12.47 38.89
CA ALA A 10 1.15 11.41 39.87
C ALA A 10 2.64 11.23 40.28
N LEU A 11 3.58 11.51 39.37
CA LEU A 11 5.02 11.42 39.62
C LEU A 11 5.56 12.61 40.44
N GLN A 12 4.84 13.73 40.49
CA GLN A 12 5.23 14.89 41.31
C GLN A 12 4.92 14.70 42.80
N THR A 13 3.97 13.83 43.15
CA THR A 13 3.52 13.64 44.54
C THR A 13 4.16 12.45 45.24
N ASN A 14 4.80 11.53 44.52
CA ASN A 14 5.49 10.39 45.12
C ASN A 14 6.75 10.00 44.31
N PRO A 15 7.96 10.35 44.78
CA PRO A 15 9.20 10.06 44.06
C PRO A 15 9.54 8.56 43.96
N ASP A 16 8.86 7.69 44.72
CA ASP A 16 9.00 6.24 44.66
C ASP A 16 7.96 5.55 43.76
N ALA A 17 7.07 6.32 43.12
CA ALA A 17 6.08 5.75 42.20
C ALA A 17 6.75 5.26 40.92
N SER A 18 6.67 3.94 40.68
CA SER A 18 7.18 3.30 39.46
C SER A 18 6.04 3.06 38.47
N VAL A 19 6.21 3.58 37.25
CA VAL A 19 5.29 3.34 36.13
C VAL A 19 5.82 2.18 35.30
N PHE A 20 5.03 1.11 35.22
CA PHE A 20 5.37 -0.07 34.42
C PHE A 20 4.55 -0.06 33.12
N TRP A 21 5.23 -0.17 31.99
CA TRP A 21 4.59 -0.45 30.71
C TRP A 21 4.54 -1.96 30.52
N ARG A 22 3.33 -2.54 30.51
CA ARG A 22 3.13 -3.96 30.19
C ARG A 22 2.90 -4.10 28.69
N ARG A 23 3.44 -5.17 28.08
CA ARG A 23 3.12 -5.54 26.69
C ARG A 23 1.63 -5.89 26.62
N CYS A 24 0.88 -5.28 25.71
CA CYS A 24 -0.51 -5.65 25.45
C CYS A 24 -0.50 -6.91 24.57
N GLU A 25 -1.05 -8.01 25.07
CA GLU A 25 -1.29 -9.22 24.27
C GLU A 25 -2.62 -9.07 23.51
N PRO A 26 -2.83 -9.80 22.39
CA PRO A 26 -4.05 -9.71 21.61
C PRO A 26 -5.24 -10.29 22.40
N GLY A 27 -6.07 -9.43 22.99
CA GLY A 27 -7.29 -9.83 23.71
C GLY A 27 -7.67 -8.97 24.92
N ASP A 28 -6.77 -8.10 25.39
CA ASP A 28 -7.02 -7.26 26.56
C ASP A 28 -7.92 -6.06 26.22
N LEU A 29 -9.23 -6.26 26.30
CA LEU A 29 -10.19 -5.18 26.48
C LEU A 29 -10.43 -5.01 27.99
N VAL A 30 -10.16 -3.80 28.48
CA VAL A 30 -10.37 -3.27 29.84
C VAL A 30 -9.14 -3.31 30.76
N HIS A 31 -8.60 -2.12 31.00
CA HIS A 31 -7.63 -1.80 32.05
C HIS A 31 -8.24 -2.07 33.44
N GLN A 32 -7.67 -2.99 34.23
CA GLN A 32 -7.81 -2.99 35.68
C GLN A 32 -6.43 -2.73 36.29
N SER A 33 -6.36 -1.77 37.22
CA SER A 33 -5.16 -1.46 37.99
C SER A 33 -5.10 -2.36 39.22
N GLU A 34 -4.17 -3.31 39.26
CA GLU A 34 -3.81 -4.03 40.48
C GLU A 34 -2.36 -3.73 40.86
N ALA A 35 -2.16 -3.42 42.14
CA ALA A 35 -0.85 -3.19 42.73
C ALA A 35 -0.15 -4.53 42.97
N ALA A 36 0.88 -4.84 42.17
CA ALA A 36 1.71 -6.02 42.35
C ALA A 36 3.03 -5.65 43.03
N THR A 37 3.27 -6.24 44.20
CA THR A 37 4.51 -6.12 44.99
C THR A 37 5.66 -6.93 44.37
N ALA A 38 6.79 -6.24 44.19
CA ALA A 38 8.18 -6.70 44.15
C ALA A 38 8.45 -8.13 43.62
N ALA A 39 8.82 -8.22 42.34
CA ALA A 39 9.65 -9.30 41.83
C ALA A 39 10.77 -8.74 40.95
N THR A 40 11.99 -9.16 41.28
CA THR A 40 13.27 -8.92 40.62
C THR A 40 13.19 -9.03 39.10
N ASN A 41 13.16 -7.90 38.41
CA ASN A 41 13.57 -7.81 37.03
C ASN A 41 14.68 -6.77 36.95
N SER A 42 15.86 -7.21 36.52
CA SER A 42 17.00 -6.34 36.18
C SER A 42 16.58 -5.44 35.01
N ALA A 43 15.80 -4.42 35.33
CA ALA A 43 15.32 -3.43 34.38
C ALA A 43 16.52 -2.59 33.99
N HIS A 44 16.98 -2.75 32.75
CA HIS A 44 17.82 -1.72 32.12
C HIS A 44 17.04 -0.41 32.18
N ARG A 45 17.40 0.45 33.15
CA ARG A 45 16.84 1.79 33.28
C ARG A 45 17.32 2.58 32.07
N ILE A 46 16.48 2.70 31.05
CA ILE A 46 16.73 3.63 29.96
C ILE A 46 16.62 5.03 30.57
N VAL A 47 17.76 5.60 30.95
CA VAL A 47 17.84 6.98 31.39
C VAL A 47 17.65 7.83 30.14
N VAL A 48 16.42 8.27 29.91
CA VAL A 48 16.16 9.35 28.95
C VAL A 48 16.73 10.61 29.59
N ASP A 49 17.82 11.15 29.03
CA ASP A 49 18.41 12.39 29.52
C ASP A 49 17.38 13.51 29.38
N SER A 50 16.83 13.94 30.51
CA SER A 50 15.81 14.98 30.61
C SER A 50 16.32 16.37 30.21
N ARG A 51 17.62 16.52 29.93
CA ARG A 51 18.22 17.77 29.46
C ARG A 51 18.00 18.02 27.97
N VAL A 52 17.58 17.00 27.21
CA VAL A 52 17.27 17.17 25.80
C VAL A 52 15.79 17.50 25.65
N ASP A 53 15.49 18.67 25.08
CA ASP A 53 14.13 19.08 24.75
C ASP A 53 13.40 17.94 23.98
N PRO A 54 12.20 17.51 24.43
CA PRO A 54 11.39 16.51 23.74
C PRO A 54 11.25 16.76 22.23
N SER A 55 11.23 18.02 21.79
CA SER A 55 11.19 18.38 20.36
C SER A 55 12.43 17.89 19.61
N THR A 56 13.60 18.00 20.24
CA THR A 56 14.91 17.58 19.71
C THR A 56 15.00 16.07 19.63
N ASN A 57 14.54 15.36 20.67
CA ASN A 57 14.47 13.89 20.65
C ASN A 57 13.51 13.38 19.55
N ARG A 58 12.35 14.02 19.39
CA ARG A 58 11.41 13.69 18.31
C ARG A 58 12.03 13.90 16.93
N ARG A 59 12.75 15.01 16.73
CA ARG A 59 13.43 15.31 15.46
C ARG A 59 14.51 14.26 15.15
N HIS A 60 15.35 13.92 16.12
CA HIS A 60 16.38 12.90 15.94
C HIS A 60 15.79 11.52 15.66
N GLY A 61 14.71 11.14 16.37
CA GLY A 61 13.98 9.91 16.10
C GLY A 61 13.43 9.84 14.67
N TYR A 62 12.82 10.94 14.20
CA TYR A 62 12.32 11.04 12.82
C TYR A 62 13.44 10.95 11.78
N GLN A 63 14.55 11.66 11.99
CA GLN A 63 15.71 11.62 11.09
C GLN A 63 16.33 10.23 11.00
N TRP A 64 16.46 9.54 12.14
CA TRP A 64 16.94 8.16 12.19
C TRP A 64 15.99 7.20 11.47
N MET A 65 14.68 7.28 11.75
CA MET A 65 13.69 6.45 11.08
C MET A 65 13.70 6.68 9.56
N ARG A 66 13.79 7.94 9.12
CA ARG A 66 13.88 8.31 7.70
C ARG A 66 15.14 7.74 7.07
N SER A 67 16.31 7.83 7.72
CA SER A 67 17.56 7.27 7.18
C SER A 67 17.50 5.75 7.04
N GLN A 68 16.90 5.06 8.02
CA GLN A 68 16.66 3.62 7.93
C GLN A 68 15.71 3.26 6.77
N TRP A 69 14.62 4.02 6.60
CA TRP A 69 13.67 3.78 5.51
C TRP A 69 14.31 4.00 4.13
N VAL A 70 15.01 5.12 3.94
CA VAL A 70 15.74 5.40 2.69
C VAL A 70 16.78 4.30 2.42
N SER A 71 17.55 3.88 3.43
CA SER A 71 18.55 2.82 3.27
C SER A 71 17.91 1.50 2.82
N ARG A 72 16.80 1.09 3.45
CA ARG A 72 16.06 -0.13 3.07
C ARG A 72 15.47 -0.03 1.66
N TRP A 73 14.88 1.12 1.33
CA TRP A 73 14.30 1.38 0.02
C TRP A 73 15.35 1.25 -1.09
N GLN A 74 16.51 1.90 -0.93
CA GLN A 74 17.58 1.86 -1.92
C GLN A 74 18.17 0.45 -2.09
N LYS A 75 18.34 -0.28 -0.99
CA LYS A 75 18.93 -1.64 -1.02
C LYS A 75 18.00 -2.72 -1.56
N SER A 76 16.70 -2.50 -1.54
CA SER A 76 15.75 -3.50 -2.05
C SER A 76 15.85 -3.61 -3.58
N ASN A 77 15.82 -4.82 -4.12
CA ASN A 77 15.67 -5.03 -5.57
C ASN A 77 14.20 -5.24 -5.98
N GLU A 78 13.28 -5.15 -5.03
CA GLU A 78 11.84 -5.28 -5.23
C GLU A 78 11.22 -3.94 -5.66
N TYR A 79 9.93 -3.98 -6.01
CA TYR A 79 9.12 -2.79 -6.31
C TYR A 79 9.59 -2.01 -7.55
N ARG A 80 10.08 -2.70 -8.59
CA ARG A 80 10.59 -2.08 -9.83
C ARG A 80 9.69 -0.95 -10.35
N GLN A 81 8.39 -1.21 -10.49
CA GLN A 81 7.43 -0.20 -10.97
C GLN A 81 7.37 1.01 -10.04
N THR A 82 7.11 0.80 -8.75
CA THR A 82 7.04 1.88 -7.75
C THR A 82 8.32 2.71 -7.69
N LYS A 83 9.50 2.09 -7.87
CA LYS A 83 10.80 2.75 -7.85
C LYS A 83 11.05 3.71 -9.01
N TYR A 84 10.41 3.52 -10.16
CA TYR A 84 10.46 4.51 -11.22
C TYR A 84 9.86 5.84 -10.75
N TRP A 85 8.74 5.78 -10.02
CA TRP A 85 8.03 6.96 -9.51
C TRP A 85 8.61 7.50 -8.21
N PHE A 86 9.13 6.62 -7.36
CA PHE A 86 9.72 6.98 -6.09
C PHE A 86 11.15 6.41 -6.02
N PRO A 87 12.13 7.02 -6.72
CA PRO A 87 13.53 6.63 -6.57
C PRO A 87 13.97 6.74 -5.11
N GLU A 88 13.43 7.72 -4.39
CA GLU A 88 13.51 7.86 -2.95
C GLU A 88 12.13 8.14 -2.32
N PRO A 89 11.94 7.90 -1.01
CA PRO A 89 10.72 8.28 -0.32
C PRO A 89 10.49 9.80 -0.31
N VAL A 90 9.41 10.24 -0.96
CA VAL A 90 8.98 11.66 -1.03
C VAL A 90 7.62 11.82 -0.34
N PRO A 91 7.57 12.13 0.97
CA PRO A 91 6.33 12.23 1.74
C PRO A 91 5.31 13.23 1.16
N GLU A 92 5.80 14.29 0.53
CA GLU A 92 4.97 15.35 -0.04
C GLU A 92 4.14 14.83 -1.21
N LEU A 93 4.73 14.00 -2.08
CA LEU A 93 4.02 13.33 -3.17
C LEU A 93 3.05 12.28 -2.64
N SER A 94 3.47 11.47 -1.66
CA SER A 94 2.57 10.50 -1.03
C SER A 94 1.36 11.17 -0.38
N ALA A 95 1.55 12.30 0.30
CA ALA A 95 0.48 13.06 0.91
C ALA A 95 -0.47 13.67 -0.13
N GLN A 96 0.00 14.06 -1.31
CA GLN A 96 -0.87 14.51 -2.39
C GLN A 96 -1.76 13.39 -2.94
N ILE A 97 -1.22 12.18 -3.09
CA ILE A 97 -1.98 11.00 -3.51
C ILE A 97 -3.04 10.64 -2.47
N LEU A 98 -2.66 10.62 -1.19
CA LEU A 98 -3.55 10.26 -0.07
C LEU A 98 -4.73 11.23 0.14
N ARG A 99 -4.64 12.46 -0.38
CA ARG A 99 -5.72 13.46 -0.29
C ARG A 99 -6.79 13.30 -1.37
N LYS A 100 -6.60 12.41 -2.35
CA LYS A 100 -7.56 12.20 -3.45
C LYS A 100 -8.78 11.41 -2.98
N SER A 101 -9.83 11.40 -3.80
CA SER A 101 -11.01 10.55 -3.59
C SER A 101 -10.58 9.08 -3.53
N ARG A 102 -11.40 8.21 -2.93
CA ARG A 102 -11.08 6.78 -2.81
C ARG A 102 -10.78 6.14 -4.17
N ASP A 103 -11.60 6.44 -5.17
CA ASP A 103 -11.48 5.86 -6.51
C ASP A 103 -10.26 6.41 -7.22
N ASP A 104 -10.02 7.72 -7.11
CA ASP A 104 -8.84 8.36 -7.67
C ASP A 104 -7.54 7.84 -7.06
N PHE A 105 -7.52 7.71 -5.73
CA PHE A 105 -6.42 7.14 -4.97
C PHE A 105 -6.14 5.71 -5.45
N GLY A 106 -7.19 4.88 -5.53
CA GLY A 106 -7.10 3.50 -5.98
C GLY A 106 -6.48 3.40 -7.37
N LEU A 107 -7.01 4.12 -8.35
CA LEU A 107 -6.50 4.11 -9.72
C LEU A 107 -5.01 4.49 -9.79
N ARG A 108 -4.61 5.54 -9.07
CA ARG A 108 -3.22 6.02 -9.06
C ARG A 108 -2.28 5.06 -8.37
N VAL A 109 -2.67 4.48 -7.24
CA VAL A 109 -1.85 3.46 -6.56
C VAL A 109 -1.69 2.23 -7.43
N GLN A 110 -2.78 1.75 -8.05
CA GLN A 110 -2.73 0.62 -8.98
C GLN A 110 -1.77 0.90 -10.14
N PHE A 111 -1.85 2.09 -10.74
CA PHE A 111 -0.96 2.51 -11.81
C PHE A 111 0.50 2.63 -11.33
N LEU A 112 0.77 3.40 -10.27
CA LEU A 112 2.15 3.62 -9.79
C LEU A 112 2.85 2.33 -9.36
N THR A 113 2.11 1.39 -8.79
CA THR A 113 2.67 0.10 -8.33
C THR A 113 2.64 -0.98 -9.42
N GLY A 114 1.96 -0.76 -10.55
CA GLY A 114 1.73 -1.77 -11.57
C GLY A 114 0.78 -2.90 -11.15
N HIS A 115 -0.04 -2.71 -10.11
CA HIS A 115 -1.02 -3.68 -9.62
C HIS A 115 -2.43 -3.26 -10.05
N GLY A 116 -2.65 -3.19 -11.36
CA GLY A 116 -3.94 -2.80 -11.95
C GLY A 116 -4.33 -3.72 -13.11
N TRP A 117 -5.28 -3.27 -13.93
CA TRP A 117 -5.85 -4.05 -15.03
C TRP A 117 -5.00 -4.11 -16.31
N LEU A 118 -3.72 -3.79 -16.22
CA LEU A 118 -2.80 -3.79 -17.35
C LEU A 118 -2.34 -5.22 -17.67
N GLN A 119 -2.08 -5.51 -18.95
CA GLN A 119 -1.77 -6.87 -19.41
C GLN A 119 -0.55 -7.46 -18.71
N ARG A 120 0.47 -6.65 -18.38
CA ARG A 120 1.63 -7.13 -17.62
C ARG A 120 1.24 -7.74 -16.27
N HIS A 121 0.34 -7.08 -15.53
CA HIS A 121 -0.09 -7.58 -14.23
C HIS A 121 -0.91 -8.86 -14.41
N LYS A 122 -1.87 -8.86 -15.34
CA LYS A 122 -2.70 -10.03 -15.66
C LYS A 122 -1.86 -11.24 -16.04
N TRP A 123 -0.80 -11.05 -16.82
CA TRP A 123 0.13 -12.12 -17.17
C TRP A 123 0.90 -12.66 -15.96
N ILE A 124 1.39 -11.77 -15.08
CA ILE A 124 2.10 -12.18 -13.85
C ILE A 124 1.20 -13.03 -12.96
N VAL A 125 -0.09 -12.68 -12.83
CA VAL A 125 -1.07 -13.43 -12.04
C VAL A 125 -1.74 -14.57 -12.82
N LYS A 126 -1.32 -14.84 -14.06
CA LYS A 126 -1.83 -15.92 -14.93
C LYS A 126 -3.31 -15.79 -15.31
N GLU A 127 -3.81 -14.57 -15.40
CA GLU A 127 -5.13 -14.24 -15.94
C GLU A 127 -5.10 -13.94 -17.45
N SER A 128 -3.92 -13.70 -18.02
CA SER A 128 -3.70 -13.48 -19.46
C SER A 128 -2.46 -14.26 -19.92
N GLU A 129 -2.49 -14.76 -21.15
CA GLU A 129 -1.32 -15.39 -21.80
C GLU A 129 -0.45 -14.38 -22.55
N ASP A 130 -0.98 -13.18 -22.81
CA ASP A 130 -0.31 -12.09 -23.52
C ASP A 130 -0.12 -10.89 -22.58
N ASP A 131 1.12 -10.41 -22.46
CA ASP A 131 1.47 -9.21 -21.71
C ASP A 131 1.69 -7.98 -22.60
N SER A 132 1.54 -8.11 -23.92
CA SER A 132 1.79 -7.03 -24.88
C SER A 132 0.89 -5.82 -24.68
N CYS A 133 1.43 -4.63 -24.92
CA CYS A 133 0.66 -3.37 -24.90
C CYS A 133 -0.54 -3.43 -25.87
N ARG A 134 -1.76 -3.26 -25.35
CA ARG A 134 -2.98 -3.23 -26.19
C ARG A 134 -3.01 -2.05 -27.17
N LEU A 135 -2.25 -0.98 -26.88
CA LEU A 135 -2.22 0.24 -27.70
C LEU A 135 -1.19 0.19 -28.82
N CYS A 136 0.07 -0.16 -28.54
CA CYS A 136 1.15 -0.12 -29.53
C CYS A 136 1.69 -1.49 -29.95
N ARG A 137 1.33 -2.56 -29.22
CA ARG A 137 1.80 -3.94 -29.46
C ARG A 137 3.32 -4.13 -29.38
N ASP A 138 4.03 -3.15 -28.83
CA ASP A 138 5.47 -3.15 -28.71
C ASP A 138 5.87 -3.10 -27.24
N GLY A 139 6.32 -4.23 -26.71
CA GLY A 139 6.67 -4.40 -25.30
C GLY A 139 5.49 -4.67 -24.36
N PRO A 140 5.78 -4.93 -23.07
CA PRO A 140 4.77 -5.25 -22.07
C PRO A 140 3.89 -4.05 -21.71
N GLU A 141 2.59 -4.28 -21.50
CA GLU A 141 1.66 -3.27 -21.03
C GLU A 141 1.86 -3.00 -19.53
N GLU A 142 2.75 -2.07 -19.22
CA GLU A 142 3.05 -1.70 -17.84
C GLU A 142 3.14 -0.19 -17.60
N PRO A 143 3.10 0.20 -16.31
CA PRO A 143 3.33 1.54 -15.78
C PRO A 143 4.11 2.51 -16.66
N TYR A 144 5.38 2.17 -16.59
CA TYR A 144 6.50 2.83 -17.21
C TYR A 144 6.39 2.87 -18.74
N HIS A 145 6.07 1.74 -19.36
CA HIS A 145 5.90 1.67 -20.81
C HIS A 145 4.84 2.67 -21.29
N LEU A 146 3.65 2.66 -20.70
CA LEU A 146 2.56 3.57 -21.09
C LEU A 146 2.96 5.04 -20.91
N PHE A 147 3.60 5.38 -19.79
CA PHE A 147 3.92 6.75 -19.43
C PHE A 147 5.16 7.32 -20.13
N MET A 148 6.14 6.48 -20.49
CA MET A 148 7.44 6.92 -20.99
C MET A 148 7.77 6.46 -22.41
N GLU A 149 7.22 5.35 -22.90
CA GLU A 149 7.74 4.67 -24.10
C GLU A 149 6.69 4.49 -25.19
N CYS A 150 5.45 4.16 -24.83
CA CYS A 150 4.38 3.77 -25.74
C CYS A 150 4.23 4.75 -26.91
N SER A 151 4.45 4.24 -28.13
CA SER A 151 4.43 5.04 -29.37
C SER A 151 3.03 5.60 -29.65
N SER A 152 1.98 4.83 -29.36
CA SER A 152 0.58 5.25 -29.49
C SER A 152 0.21 6.42 -28.57
N LEU A 153 0.94 6.61 -27.46
CA LEU A 153 0.74 7.72 -26.50
C LEU A 153 1.79 8.84 -26.64
N ALA A 154 2.65 8.80 -27.66
CA ALA A 154 3.77 9.72 -27.78
C ALA A 154 3.33 11.20 -27.90
N SER A 155 2.24 11.47 -28.62
CA SER A 155 1.70 12.82 -28.75
C SER A 155 1.07 13.33 -27.46
N ASP A 156 0.27 12.50 -26.79
CA ASP A 156 -0.33 12.86 -25.50
C ASP A 156 0.74 13.10 -24.43
N ARG A 157 1.73 12.21 -24.35
CA ARG A 157 2.89 12.38 -23.47
C ARG A 157 3.64 13.68 -23.75
N ARG A 158 3.92 14.02 -25.02
CA ARG A 158 4.57 15.31 -25.34
C ARG A 158 3.74 16.50 -24.88
N ASN A 159 2.42 16.42 -24.96
CA ASN A 159 1.52 17.49 -24.51
C ASN A 159 1.45 17.61 -22.99
N ILE A 160 1.53 16.50 -22.26
CA ILE A 160 1.43 16.46 -20.79
C ILE A 160 2.79 16.73 -20.14
N LEU A 161 3.83 16.06 -20.63
CA LEU A 161 5.17 16.05 -20.06
C LEU A 161 6.12 17.10 -20.67
N GLY A 162 5.72 17.72 -21.78
CA GLY A 162 6.58 18.60 -22.55
C GLY A 162 7.57 17.84 -23.46
N MET A 163 8.14 18.55 -24.43
CA MET A 163 8.94 17.98 -25.52
C MET A 163 10.29 17.36 -25.10
N SER A 164 10.80 17.65 -23.90
CA SER A 164 12.20 17.32 -23.50
C SER A 164 12.31 16.27 -22.39
N ARG A 165 11.23 15.57 -22.01
CA ARG A 165 11.26 14.60 -20.90
C ARG A 165 12.00 13.33 -21.31
N THR A 166 13.19 13.11 -20.75
CA THR A 166 14.00 11.89 -20.98
C THR A 166 13.98 10.92 -19.79
N SER A 167 13.50 11.34 -18.63
CA SER A 167 13.41 10.51 -17.44
C SER A 167 12.11 10.77 -16.67
N ILE A 168 11.69 9.76 -15.90
CA ILE A 168 10.48 9.80 -15.07
C ILE A 168 10.69 10.53 -13.74
N GLY A 169 11.95 10.72 -13.30
CA GLY A 169 12.29 11.14 -11.94
C GLY A 169 11.67 12.46 -11.48
N ASP A 170 11.30 13.33 -12.42
CA ASP A 170 10.72 14.66 -12.17
C ASP A 170 9.21 14.72 -12.49
N TRP A 171 8.50 13.60 -12.41
CA TRP A 171 7.05 13.58 -12.62
C TRP A 171 6.30 14.34 -11.51
N SER A 172 5.13 14.87 -11.84
CA SER A 172 4.22 15.49 -10.87
C SER A 172 2.85 14.81 -10.83
N ILE A 173 2.16 14.96 -9.70
CA ILE A 173 0.78 14.44 -9.54
C ILE A 173 -0.14 15.00 -10.62
N ARG A 174 0.04 16.27 -11.02
CA ARG A 174 -0.77 16.90 -12.06
C ARG A 174 -0.56 16.24 -13.43
N GLU A 175 0.66 15.85 -13.75
CA GLU A 175 0.96 15.14 -14.99
C GLU A 175 0.37 13.74 -14.98
N LEU A 176 0.51 13.03 -13.86
CA LEU A 176 -0.12 11.72 -13.68
C LEU A 176 -1.65 11.82 -13.80
N ASP A 177 -2.26 12.84 -13.19
CA ASP A 177 -3.70 13.08 -13.29
C ASP A 177 -4.13 13.25 -14.75
N ARG A 178 -3.49 14.18 -15.47
CA ARG A 178 -3.82 14.43 -16.89
C ARG A 178 -3.59 13.21 -17.77
N PHE A 179 -2.59 12.39 -17.45
CA PHE A 179 -2.30 11.18 -18.19
C PHE A 179 -3.34 10.08 -17.96
N LEU A 180 -3.74 9.85 -16.71
CA LEU A 180 -4.79 8.87 -16.38
C LEU A 180 -6.17 9.30 -16.87
N ASP A 181 -6.38 10.60 -17.08
CA ASP A 181 -7.60 11.15 -17.67
C ASP A 181 -7.67 11.03 -19.21
N LEU A 182 -6.59 10.57 -19.87
CA LEU A 182 -6.64 10.30 -21.31
C LEU A 182 -7.64 9.16 -21.57
N PRO A 183 -8.59 9.30 -22.52
CA PRO A 183 -9.59 8.27 -22.80
C PRO A 183 -8.98 6.90 -23.12
N LEU A 184 -7.89 6.88 -23.90
CA LEU A 184 -7.19 5.65 -24.23
C LEU A 184 -6.64 4.94 -22.99
N VAL A 185 -6.02 5.69 -22.07
CA VAL A 185 -5.44 5.15 -20.83
C VAL A 185 -6.55 4.70 -19.88
N ARG A 186 -7.58 5.52 -19.71
CA ARG A 186 -8.73 5.20 -18.85
C ARG A 186 -9.42 3.90 -19.27
N ASN A 187 -9.65 3.71 -20.57
CA ASN A 187 -10.23 2.47 -21.11
C ASN A 187 -9.40 1.22 -20.79
N LEU A 188 -8.08 1.34 -20.63
CA LEU A 188 -7.23 0.20 -20.20
C LEU A 188 -7.55 -0.25 -18.78
N HIS A 189 -7.96 0.68 -17.92
CA HIS A 189 -8.28 0.45 -16.50
C HIS A 189 -9.76 0.14 -16.25
N GLU A 190 -10.67 0.56 -17.14
CA GLU A 190 -12.10 0.32 -17.04
C GLU A 190 -12.54 -1.10 -17.43
N SER A 191 -11.62 -1.99 -17.82
CA SER A 191 -11.89 -3.42 -18.03
C SER A 191 -12.16 -4.19 -16.73
N LEU A 192 -12.98 -3.63 -15.85
CA LEU A 192 -13.69 -4.40 -14.83
C LEU A 192 -14.46 -5.51 -15.55
N PRO A 193 -14.37 -6.78 -15.14
CA PRO A 193 -15.47 -7.69 -15.42
C PRO A 193 -16.74 -7.02 -14.87
N PRO A 194 -17.89 -7.13 -15.56
CA PRO A 194 -19.16 -6.69 -14.99
C PRO A 194 -19.23 -7.26 -13.57
N THR A 195 -19.54 -6.40 -12.61
CA THR A 195 -19.76 -6.79 -11.21
C THR A 195 -20.62 -8.05 -11.18
N ALA A 196 -20.35 -8.90 -10.20
CA ALA A 196 -20.98 -10.21 -10.00
C ALA A 196 -22.49 -10.15 -9.69
N GLU A 197 -23.25 -9.28 -10.36
CA GLU A 197 -24.70 -9.13 -10.32
C GLU A 197 -25.41 -9.99 -11.39
N SER A 198 -24.68 -10.67 -12.27
CA SER A 198 -25.26 -11.62 -13.24
C SER A 198 -25.19 -13.10 -12.82
N ARG A 199 -24.83 -13.40 -11.56
CA ARG A 199 -25.09 -14.73 -11.01
C ARG A 199 -26.59 -14.87 -10.78
N THR A 200 -27.31 -15.33 -11.80
CA THR A 200 -28.62 -15.93 -11.63
C THR A 200 -28.55 -16.95 -10.50
N PRO A 201 -29.43 -16.90 -9.48
CA PRO A 201 -29.49 -17.96 -8.48
C PRO A 201 -29.94 -19.24 -9.19
N GLY A 202 -29.00 -20.16 -9.40
CA GLY A 202 -29.29 -21.50 -9.87
C GLY A 202 -30.24 -22.18 -8.88
N ALA A 203 -31.39 -22.59 -9.40
CA ALA A 203 -32.39 -23.35 -8.69
C ALA A 203 -31.79 -24.64 -8.08
N PRO A 204 -32.32 -25.12 -6.94
CA PRO A 204 -31.90 -26.40 -6.37
C PRO A 204 -32.40 -27.55 -7.24
N SER A 205 -31.51 -28.20 -7.99
CA SER A 205 -31.72 -29.58 -8.44
C SER A 205 -31.30 -30.47 -7.25
N GLY A 206 -32.17 -31.16 -6.54
CA GLY A 206 -33.26 -31.97 -7.07
C GLY A 206 -32.75 -33.39 -7.25
N ALA A 207 -32.81 -34.16 -6.15
CA ALA A 207 -32.86 -35.62 -6.03
C ALA A 207 -32.10 -36.50 -7.06
N SER A 208 -31.06 -37.18 -6.58
CA SER A 208 -30.57 -38.42 -7.20
C SER A 208 -31.67 -39.49 -7.16
N PRO A 209 -32.03 -40.13 -8.29
CA PRO A 209 -32.90 -41.30 -8.26
C PRO A 209 -32.11 -42.56 -7.92
N LEU A 210 -32.81 -43.42 -7.19
CA LEU A 210 -32.46 -44.77 -6.79
C LEU A 210 -31.78 -45.59 -7.89
N GLY A 211 -30.75 -46.34 -7.50
CA GLY A 211 -30.28 -47.49 -8.25
C GLY A 211 -31.33 -48.61 -8.25
N SER A 212 -31.51 -49.22 -9.42
CA SER A 212 -32.16 -50.52 -9.58
C SER A 212 -31.18 -51.52 -10.21
N PRO A 213 -31.36 -52.83 -9.97
CA PRO A 213 -30.31 -53.84 -10.09
C PRO A 213 -30.36 -54.66 -11.39
N ALA A 214 -29.24 -55.35 -11.64
CA ALA A 214 -29.08 -56.65 -12.29
C ALA A 214 -29.61 -56.86 -13.73
N GLN A 215 -28.67 -57.15 -14.64
CA GLN A 215 -28.86 -58.23 -15.62
C GLN A 215 -27.59 -59.10 -15.67
N GLU A 216 -27.85 -60.40 -15.54
CA GLU A 216 -26.90 -61.52 -15.57
C GLU A 216 -26.40 -61.79 -16.99
N HIS A 217 -25.13 -62.17 -17.08
CA HIS A 217 -24.58 -63.01 -18.14
C HIS A 217 -24.05 -64.28 -17.49
N GLY A 218 -24.57 -65.45 -17.88
CA GLY A 218 -24.06 -66.77 -17.49
C GLY A 218 -25.13 -67.71 -16.98
#